data_AF-A0A9E1NJ34-F1
#
_entry.id   AF-A0A9E1NJ34-F1
#
_cell.length_a   1.000
_cell.length_b   1.000
_cell.length_c   1.000
_cell.angle_alpha   90.00
_cell.angle_beta   90.00
_cell.angle_gamma   90.00
#
_symmetry.space_group_name_H-M   'P 1'
#
loop_
_entity.id
_entity.type
_entity.pdbx_description
1 polymer ?
#
loop_
_entity_poly.entity_id
_entity_poly.type
_entity_poly.pdbx_seq_one_letter_code
_entity_poly.pdbx_strand_id
1 'polypeptide(L)'
;MREETYNEIQKLIYKCFQEITDHTLQSDVISSQIKEINNNLKQIIELFEKTKAQDFDNPTFHPQSYRERNRIKDVDKENLIKVAYVMSRFDYHIINDIMGNSYNQTDAFEFLSHKLNVKTNTLRNYRDSFDPYIQQEKSNRKGWYQKELIPDFETIKEQWDSKDYNFIKEKIINILT
;
A
#
# COMPACT_ATOMS: atom_id res chain seq x y z
N MET A 1 -27.79 6.83 -12.65
CA MET A 1 -27.68 7.28 -11.24
C MET A 1 -26.95 8.63 -11.23
N ARG A 2 -27.34 9.61 -10.39
CA ARG A 2 -26.66 10.93 -10.35
C ARG A 2 -25.22 10.75 -9.86
N GLU A 3 -24.26 11.45 -10.46
CA GLU A 3 -22.82 11.28 -10.20
C GLU A 3 -22.44 11.53 -8.73
N GLU A 4 -23.08 12.49 -8.07
CA GLU A 4 -22.92 12.72 -6.62
C GLU A 4 -23.36 11.52 -5.79
N THR A 5 -24.49 10.89 -6.14
CA THR A 5 -24.99 9.70 -5.45
C THR A 5 -24.05 8.51 -5.62
N TYR A 6 -23.39 8.37 -6.78
CA TYR A 6 -22.35 7.36 -6.99
C TYR A 6 -21.16 7.57 -6.05
N ASN A 7 -20.66 8.80 -5.97
CA ASN A 7 -19.48 9.14 -5.18
C ASN A 7 -19.76 9.01 -3.66
N GLU A 8 -20.97 9.33 -3.21
CA GLU A 8 -21.39 9.12 -1.82
C GLU A 8 -21.47 7.63 -1.46
N ILE A 9 -22.06 6.81 -2.34
CA ILE A 9 -22.12 5.36 -2.14
C ILE A 9 -20.71 4.76 -2.07
N GLN A 10 -19.81 5.19 -2.96
CA GLN A 10 -18.42 4.72 -2.96
C GLN A 10 -17.69 5.11 -1.67
N LYS A 11 -17.86 6.34 -1.16
CA LYS A 11 -17.30 6.77 0.13
C LYS A 11 -17.82 5.93 1.30
N LEU A 12 -19.12 5.64 1.32
CA LEU A 12 -19.73 4.82 2.37
C LEU A 12 -19.19 3.39 2.37
N ILE A 13 -19.03 2.79 1.19
CA ILE A 13 -18.44 1.45 1.03
C ILE A 13 -17.00 1.42 1.57
N TYR A 14 -16.18 2.42 1.24
CA TYR A 14 -14.81 2.50 1.76
C TYR A 14 -14.76 2.67 3.27
N LYS A 15 -15.65 3.48 3.83
CA LYS A 15 -15.76 3.67 5.28
C LYS A 15 -16.11 2.35 5.98
N CYS A 16 -17.04 1.58 5.43
CA CYS A 16 -17.36 0.25 5.95
C CYS A 16 -16.16 -0.70 5.88
N PHE A 17 -15.37 -0.67 4.80
CA PHE A 17 -14.17 -1.50 4.69
C PHE A 17 -13.13 -1.15 5.76
N GLN A 18 -12.93 0.14 6.05
CA GLN A 18 -12.04 0.61 7.12
C GLN A 18 -12.52 0.15 8.49
N GLU A 19 -13.78 0.42 8.84
CA GLU A 19 -14.33 0.05 10.16
C GLU A 19 -14.30 -1.46 10.40
N ILE A 20 -14.54 -2.27 9.35
CA ILE A 20 -14.48 -3.73 9.44
C ILE A 20 -13.04 -4.23 9.57
N THR A 21 -12.10 -3.61 8.84
CA THR A 21 -10.68 -3.93 8.97
C THR A 21 -10.20 -3.59 10.39
N ASP A 22 -10.56 -2.42 10.89
CA ASP A 22 -10.23 -1.98 12.25
C ASP A 22 -10.84 -2.93 13.31
N HIS A 23 -12.07 -3.39 13.10
CA HIS A 23 -12.69 -4.40 13.98
C HIS A 23 -12.00 -5.77 13.91
N THR A 24 -11.53 -6.22 12.74
CA THR A 24 -10.74 -7.47 12.64
C THR A 24 -9.40 -7.39 13.33
N LEU A 25 -8.81 -6.19 13.47
CA LEU A 25 -7.56 -5.97 14.20
C LEU A 25 -7.76 -6.05 15.72
N GLN A 26 -9.00 -5.94 16.21
CA GLN A 26 -9.33 -5.97 17.64
C GLN A 26 -9.78 -7.34 18.15
N SER A 27 -10.11 -8.29 17.27
CA SER A 27 -10.58 -9.62 17.65
C SER A 27 -9.59 -10.71 17.23
N ASP A 28 -9.10 -11.52 18.18
CA ASP A 28 -8.16 -12.63 17.95
C ASP A 28 -8.69 -13.76 17.03
N VAL A 29 -9.93 -13.64 16.54
CA VAL A 29 -10.56 -14.58 15.62
C VAL A 29 -11.02 -13.83 14.36
N ILE A 30 -10.31 -14.00 13.26
CA ILE A 30 -10.77 -13.51 11.95
C ILE A 30 -11.98 -14.37 11.53
N SER A 31 -13.19 -13.91 11.85
CA SER A 31 -14.43 -14.58 11.48
C SER A 31 -14.54 -14.73 9.96
N SER A 32 -14.93 -15.93 9.49
CA SER A 32 -15.19 -16.21 8.07
C SER A 32 -16.19 -15.22 7.46
N GLN A 33 -17.13 -14.74 8.27
CA GLN A 33 -18.13 -13.75 7.90
C GLN A 33 -17.49 -12.40 7.54
N ILE A 34 -16.41 -12.02 8.22
CA ILE A 34 -15.74 -10.74 7.94
C ILE A 34 -14.94 -10.82 6.64
N LYS A 35 -14.28 -11.95 6.36
CA LYS A 35 -13.65 -12.18 5.06
C LYS A 35 -14.67 -12.13 3.93
N GLU A 36 -15.84 -12.70 4.14
CA GLU A 36 -16.94 -12.69 3.18
C GLU A 36 -17.49 -11.28 2.95
N ILE A 37 -17.64 -10.47 4.00
CA ILE A 37 -18.05 -9.07 3.87
C ILE A 37 -17.01 -8.26 3.08
N ASN A 38 -15.71 -8.42 3.38
CA ASN A 38 -14.65 -7.74 2.62
C ASN A 38 -14.65 -8.14 1.13
N ASN A 39 -14.89 -9.41 0.83
CA ASN A 39 -15.01 -9.89 -0.55
C ASN A 39 -16.25 -9.31 -1.25
N ASN A 40 -17.38 -9.21 -0.56
CA ASN A 40 -18.60 -8.62 -1.09
C ASN A 40 -18.42 -7.12 -1.36
N LEU A 41 -17.74 -6.39 -0.47
CA LEU A 41 -17.42 -4.97 -0.69
C LEU A 41 -16.52 -4.78 -1.92
N LYS A 42 -15.49 -5.64 -2.10
CA LYS A 42 -14.65 -5.64 -3.31
C LYS A 42 -15.48 -5.88 -4.58
N GLN A 43 -16.39 -6.85 -4.57
CA GLN A 43 -17.27 -7.13 -5.71
C GLN A 43 -18.24 -5.99 -6.01
N ILE A 44 -18.78 -5.32 -4.98
CA ILE A 44 -19.66 -4.17 -5.16
C ILE A 44 -18.92 -3.02 -5.86
N ILE A 45 -17.67 -2.73 -5.45
CA ILE A 45 -16.83 -1.73 -6.14
C ILE A 45 -16.63 -2.11 -7.60
N GLU A 46 -16.30 -3.38 -7.90
CA GLU A 46 -16.12 -3.83 -9.28
C GLU A 46 -17.40 -3.72 -10.13
N LEU A 47 -18.56 -4.00 -9.54
CA LEU A 47 -19.85 -3.87 -10.22
C LEU A 47 -20.17 -2.41 -10.53
N PHE A 48 -19.91 -1.49 -9.60
CA PHE A 48 -20.10 -0.06 -9.83
C PHE A 48 -19.23 0.45 -10.99
N GLU A 49 -17.96 0.04 -11.03
CA GLU A 49 -17.05 0.37 -12.14
C GLU A 49 -17.52 -0.22 -13.48
N LYS A 50 -18.07 -1.46 -13.47
CA LYS A 50 -18.64 -2.09 -14.67
C LYS A 50 -19.90 -1.39 -15.17
N THR A 51 -20.81 -0.97 -14.29
CA THR A 51 -22.00 -0.20 -14.69
C THR A 51 -21.66 1.16 -15.30
N LYS A 52 -20.58 1.80 -14.85
CA LYS A 52 -20.10 3.06 -15.44
C LYS A 52 -19.57 2.88 -16.87
N ALA A 53 -19.14 1.67 -17.24
CA ALA A 53 -18.63 1.33 -18.56
C ALA A 53 -19.71 0.88 -19.57
N GLN A 54 -20.93 0.53 -19.12
CA GLN A 54 -22.00 0.03 -19.99
C GLN A 54 -22.95 1.10 -20.54
N ASP A 55 -22.96 2.31 -19.97
CA ASP A 55 -23.85 3.41 -20.40
C ASP A 55 -23.32 4.23 -21.61
N PHE A 56 -22.20 3.85 -22.23
CA PHE A 56 -21.62 4.56 -23.39
C PHE A 56 -21.19 3.59 -24.50
N ASP A 57 -22.04 3.41 -25.51
CA ASP A 57 -21.70 2.74 -26.76
C ASP A 57 -20.67 3.55 -27.59
N ASN A 58 -19.39 3.15 -27.49
CA ASN A 58 -18.24 3.31 -28.42
C ASN A 58 -17.82 4.72 -28.95
N PRO A 59 -16.52 4.97 -29.30
CA PRO A 59 -15.40 4.05 -29.47
C PRO A 59 -14.25 4.28 -28.46
N THR A 60 -13.66 3.16 -28.01
CA THR A 60 -12.30 3.07 -27.43
C THR A 60 -11.88 4.23 -26.52
N PHE A 61 -12.72 4.57 -25.54
CA PHE A 61 -12.26 5.34 -24.38
C PHE A 61 -11.86 4.32 -23.33
N HIS A 62 -10.59 3.93 -23.29
CA HIS A 62 -10.03 3.45 -22.02
C HIS A 62 -10.17 4.63 -21.07
N PRO A 63 -11.09 4.63 -20.10
CA PRO A 63 -11.12 5.69 -19.13
C PRO A 63 -9.80 5.50 -18.39
N GLN A 64 -8.83 6.35 -18.71
CA GLN A 64 -7.67 6.55 -17.85
C GLN A 64 -8.27 6.69 -16.49
N SER A 65 -8.07 5.65 -15.67
CA SER A 65 -8.64 5.57 -14.35
C SER A 65 -8.51 6.95 -13.75
N TYR A 66 -9.63 7.64 -13.54
CA TYR A 66 -9.67 8.77 -12.62
C TYR A 66 -9.53 8.21 -11.19
N ARG A 67 -8.59 7.26 -10.99
CA ARG A 67 -7.72 7.27 -9.83
C ARG A 67 -7.05 8.62 -9.94
N GLU A 68 -7.60 9.57 -9.22
CA GLU A 68 -6.97 10.83 -8.89
C GLU A 68 -5.47 10.59 -8.86
N ARG A 69 -4.75 11.09 -9.88
CA ARG A 69 -3.31 10.97 -9.93
C ARG A 69 -2.84 11.93 -8.86
N ASN A 70 -2.87 11.47 -7.60
CA ASN A 70 -2.20 12.10 -6.49
C ASN A 70 -0.76 12.20 -6.96
N ARG A 71 -0.36 13.39 -7.42
CA ARG A 71 1.03 13.65 -7.72
C ARG A 71 1.73 13.42 -6.40
N ILE A 72 2.89 12.78 -6.44
CA ILE A 72 3.75 12.56 -5.26
C ILE A 72 3.98 13.88 -4.47
N LYS A 73 3.66 15.05 -5.05
CA LYS A 73 3.60 16.34 -4.38
C LYS A 73 2.74 16.38 -3.10
N ASP A 74 1.70 15.57 -2.96
CA ASP A 74 0.81 15.60 -1.78
C ASP A 74 1.05 14.43 -0.80
N VAL A 75 1.88 13.46 -1.19
CA VAL A 75 2.29 12.35 -0.32
C VAL A 75 3.70 12.65 0.17
N ASP A 76 3.97 12.49 1.46
CA ASP A 76 5.32 12.67 2.01
C ASP A 76 6.28 11.66 1.35
N LYS A 77 7.01 12.15 0.33
CA LYS A 77 7.94 11.38 -0.49
C LYS A 77 9.02 10.75 0.38
N GLU A 78 9.47 11.45 1.41
CA GLU A 78 10.49 10.95 2.33
C GLU A 78 9.98 9.72 3.08
N ASN A 79 8.73 9.77 3.57
CA ASN A 79 8.09 8.64 4.23
C ASN A 79 7.89 7.44 3.30
N LEU A 80 7.53 7.67 2.03
CA LEU A 80 7.46 6.59 1.04
C LEU A 80 8.82 5.89 0.85
N ILE A 81 9.89 6.67 0.78
CA ILE A 81 11.26 6.13 0.59
C ILE A 81 11.69 5.35 1.83
N LYS A 82 11.43 5.87 3.04
CA LYS A 82 11.68 5.16 4.30
C LYS A 82 10.94 3.82 4.38
N VAL A 83 9.66 3.81 4.02
CA VAL A 83 8.86 2.57 3.98
C VAL A 83 9.42 1.59 2.96
N ALA A 84 9.82 2.06 1.78
CA ALA A 84 10.43 1.21 0.77
C ALA A 84 11.77 0.62 1.22
N TYR A 85 12.61 1.41 1.91
CA TYR A 85 13.87 0.97 2.50
C TYR A 85 13.65 -0.17 3.50
N VAL A 86 12.72 -0.01 4.46
CA VAL A 86 12.47 -1.07 5.46
C VAL A 86 11.86 -2.32 4.85
N MET A 87 11.02 -2.17 3.82
CA MET A 87 10.46 -3.29 3.06
C MET A 87 11.52 -4.02 2.23
N SER A 88 12.63 -3.36 1.89
CA SER A 88 13.78 -4.01 1.28
C SER A 88 14.60 -4.74 2.35
N ARG A 89 14.89 -4.09 3.49
CA ARG A 89 15.78 -4.65 4.53
C ARG A 89 15.16 -5.80 5.31
N PHE A 90 13.94 -5.63 5.81
CA PHE A 90 13.28 -6.56 6.73
C PHE A 90 12.13 -7.33 6.08
N ASP A 91 11.80 -7.01 4.83
CA ASP A 91 10.63 -7.51 4.12
C ASP A 91 9.31 -7.25 4.86
N TYR A 92 8.22 -7.90 4.45
CA TYR A 92 6.90 -7.77 5.07
C TYR A 92 6.85 -8.13 6.57
N HIS A 93 7.89 -8.77 7.12
CA HIS A 93 7.95 -9.14 8.53
C HIS A 93 7.90 -7.94 9.47
N ILE A 94 8.53 -6.82 9.13
CA ILE A 94 8.46 -5.61 9.97
C ILE A 94 7.04 -5.05 10.04
N ILE A 95 6.26 -5.17 8.96
CA ILE A 95 4.86 -4.74 8.94
C ILE A 95 4.01 -5.65 9.82
N ASN A 96 4.26 -6.96 9.77
CA ASN A 96 3.60 -7.92 10.66
C ASN A 96 3.90 -7.65 12.12
N ASP A 97 5.15 -7.35 12.46
CA ASP A 97 5.58 -7.04 13.82
C ASP A 97 5.07 -5.69 14.33
N ILE A 98 4.86 -4.71 13.45
CA ILE A 98 4.24 -3.43 13.80
C ILE A 98 2.72 -3.60 14.03
N MET A 99 2.05 -4.33 13.14
CA MET A 99 0.59 -4.40 13.10
C MET A 99 0.01 -5.56 13.89
N GLY A 100 0.85 -6.47 14.42
CA GLY A 100 0.39 -7.70 15.06
C GLY A 100 -0.30 -8.68 14.10
N ASN A 101 0.02 -8.60 12.80
CA ASN A 101 -0.67 -9.32 11.73
C ASN A 101 0.17 -10.45 11.11
N SER A 102 -0.47 -11.26 10.27
CA SER A 102 0.14 -12.35 9.51
C SER A 102 0.03 -12.12 7.99
N TYR A 103 0.35 -10.90 7.53
CA TYR A 103 0.35 -10.59 6.11
C TYR A 103 1.39 -11.42 5.36
N ASN A 104 1.05 -11.79 4.13
CA ASN A 104 2.05 -12.14 3.12
C ASN A 104 2.59 -10.85 2.44
N GLN A 105 3.56 -11.00 1.55
CA GLN A 105 4.17 -9.87 0.85
C GLN A 105 3.14 -9.03 0.05
N THR A 106 2.21 -9.67 -0.64
CA THR A 106 1.17 -8.98 -1.43
C THR A 106 0.25 -8.16 -0.53
N ASP A 107 -0.23 -8.76 0.55
CA ASP A 107 -1.14 -8.11 1.50
C ASP A 107 -0.47 -6.92 2.19
N ALA A 108 0.80 -7.06 2.59
CA ALA A 108 1.56 -5.98 3.21
C ALA A 108 1.73 -4.79 2.25
N PHE A 109 1.99 -5.06 0.97
CA PHE A 109 2.08 -4.00 -0.04
C PHE A 109 0.73 -3.35 -0.34
N GLU A 110 -0.37 -4.11 -0.35
CA GLU A 110 -1.73 -3.56 -0.48
C GLU A 110 -2.04 -2.64 0.69
N PHE A 111 -1.82 -3.12 1.93
CA PHE A 111 -1.96 -2.32 3.15
C PHE A 111 -1.17 -1.01 3.11
N LEU A 112 0.13 -1.07 2.82
CA LEU A 112 0.99 0.12 2.73
C LEU A 112 0.54 1.09 1.64
N SER A 113 0.10 0.56 0.49
CA SER A 113 -0.39 1.39 -0.62
C SER A 113 -1.63 2.19 -0.25
N HIS A 114 -2.52 1.60 0.56
CA HIS A 114 -3.68 2.28 1.11
C HIS A 114 -3.29 3.30 2.19
N LYS A 115 -2.48 2.91 3.17
CA LYS A 115 -2.09 3.81 4.28
C LYS A 115 -1.33 5.04 3.78
N LEU A 116 -0.50 4.88 2.76
CA LEU A 116 0.34 5.95 2.19
C LEU A 116 -0.29 6.61 0.95
N ASN A 117 -1.52 6.23 0.58
CA ASN A 117 -2.25 6.77 -0.57
C ASN A 117 -1.40 6.79 -1.86
N VAL A 118 -0.72 5.68 -2.15
CA VAL A 118 0.21 5.54 -3.28
C VAL A 118 -0.08 4.24 -4.02
N LYS A 119 0.28 4.15 -5.31
CA LYS A 119 0.14 2.89 -6.05
C LYS A 119 1.08 1.83 -5.47
N THR A 120 0.57 0.62 -5.27
CA THR A 120 1.35 -0.56 -4.84
C THR A 120 2.60 -0.77 -5.69
N ASN A 121 2.48 -0.59 -7.01
CA ASN A 121 3.62 -0.73 -7.93
C ASN A 121 4.72 0.32 -7.69
N THR A 122 4.36 1.53 -7.24
CA THR A 122 5.33 2.57 -6.90
C THR A 122 6.17 2.13 -5.69
N LEU A 123 5.54 1.61 -4.64
CA LEU A 123 6.26 1.10 -3.46
C LEU A 123 7.17 -0.08 -3.81
N ARG A 124 6.69 -1.00 -4.67
CA ARG A 124 7.52 -2.12 -5.16
C ARG A 124 8.74 -1.63 -5.94
N ASN A 125 8.55 -0.69 -6.86
CA ASN A 125 9.65 -0.09 -7.62
C ASN A 125 10.66 0.64 -6.71
N TYR A 126 10.18 1.31 -5.67
CA TYR A 126 11.06 1.97 -4.70
C TYR A 126 11.85 0.94 -3.90
N ARG A 127 11.21 -0.14 -3.42
CA ARG A 127 11.90 -1.27 -2.78
C ARG A 127 12.96 -1.88 -3.71
N ASP A 128 12.59 -2.19 -4.96
CA ASP A 128 13.48 -2.81 -5.94
C ASP A 128 14.71 -1.94 -6.26
N SER A 129 14.61 -0.62 -6.04
CA SER A 129 15.75 0.31 -6.15
C SER A 129 16.73 0.17 -4.98
N PHE A 130 16.28 -0.21 -3.78
CA PHE A 130 17.13 -0.45 -2.61
C PHE A 130 17.73 -1.84 -2.57
N ASP A 131 16.99 -2.86 -3.04
CA ASP A 131 17.35 -4.28 -2.96
C ASP A 131 18.83 -4.60 -3.31
N PRO A 132 19.49 -3.98 -4.33
CA PRO A 132 20.89 -4.23 -4.65
C PRO A 132 21.91 -3.60 -3.68
N TYR A 133 21.50 -2.58 -2.92
CA TYR A 133 22.39 -1.69 -2.19
C TYR A 133 22.40 -1.95 -0.68
N ILE A 134 21.45 -2.72 -0.17
CA ILE A 134 21.30 -2.95 1.27
C ILE A 134 21.47 -4.43 1.62
N GLN A 135 21.95 -4.69 2.84
CA GLN A 135 21.97 -6.04 3.39
C GLN A 135 20.56 -6.42 3.82
N GLN A 136 19.93 -7.31 3.05
CA GLN A 136 18.61 -7.84 3.38
C GLN A 136 18.73 -8.87 4.51
N GLU A 137 17.88 -8.75 5.52
CA GLU A 137 17.90 -9.61 6.72
C GLU A 137 16.93 -10.79 6.61
N LYS A 138 15.87 -10.63 5.82
CA LYS A 138 14.80 -11.62 5.64
C LYS A 138 14.51 -11.98 4.20
N SER A 139 15.30 -11.45 3.26
CA SER A 139 15.08 -11.59 1.83
C SER A 139 16.42 -11.76 1.11
N ASN A 140 16.40 -12.22 -0.14
CA ASN A 140 17.59 -12.44 -0.98
C ASN A 140 17.38 -11.89 -2.40
N ARG A 141 16.56 -10.85 -2.53
CA ARG A 141 16.18 -10.27 -3.82
C ARG A 141 17.35 -9.49 -4.40
N LYS A 142 17.45 -9.50 -5.73
CA LYS A 142 18.53 -8.78 -6.43
C LYS A 142 18.18 -7.34 -6.77
N GLY A 143 16.90 -7.00 -6.87
CA GLY A 143 16.45 -5.67 -7.30
C GLY A 143 16.95 -5.25 -8.68
N TRP A 144 16.93 -3.94 -8.94
CA TRP A 144 17.44 -3.33 -10.16
C TRP A 144 18.93 -3.00 -10.07
N TYR A 145 19.77 -4.05 -10.01
CA TYR A 145 21.23 -3.94 -9.86
C TYR A 145 21.97 -3.14 -10.95
N GLN A 146 21.32 -2.88 -12.09
CA GLN A 146 21.90 -2.09 -13.19
C GLN A 146 21.65 -0.58 -13.05
N LYS A 147 20.82 -0.16 -12.09
CA LYS A 147 20.38 1.22 -11.96
C LYS A 147 20.94 1.83 -10.70
N GLU A 148 21.66 2.94 -10.84
CA GLU A 148 22.18 3.72 -9.72
C GLU A 148 21.07 4.17 -8.77
N LEU A 149 21.40 4.14 -7.48
CA LEU A 149 20.52 4.63 -6.43
C LEU A 149 20.39 6.16 -6.55
N ILE A 150 19.15 6.64 -6.51
CA ILE A 150 18.83 8.06 -6.70
C ILE A 150 19.22 8.82 -5.41
N PRO A 151 19.69 10.09 -5.45
CA PRO A 151 20.24 10.78 -4.27
C PRO A 151 19.36 10.79 -3.01
N ASP A 152 18.04 10.97 -3.16
CA ASP A 152 17.11 10.93 -2.02
C ASP A 152 17.10 9.54 -1.33
N PHE A 153 17.27 8.48 -2.10
CA PHE A 153 17.30 7.11 -1.60
C PHE A 153 18.63 6.81 -0.92
N GLU A 154 19.74 7.27 -1.50
CA GLU A 154 21.07 7.19 -0.90
C GLU A 154 21.11 7.89 0.46
N THR A 155 20.54 9.10 0.55
CA THR A 155 20.43 9.85 1.80
C THR A 155 19.70 9.04 2.89
N ILE A 156 18.56 8.43 2.55
CA ILE A 156 17.80 7.60 3.50
C ILE A 156 18.61 6.36 3.90
N LYS A 157 19.26 5.70 2.95
CA LYS A 157 20.11 4.53 3.21
C LYS A 157 21.22 4.86 4.19
N GLU A 158 21.99 5.92 3.95
CA GLU A 158 23.10 6.34 4.83
C GLU A 158 22.61 6.64 6.25
N GLN A 159 21.46 7.30 6.37
CA GLN A 159 20.87 7.66 7.66
C GLN A 159 20.36 6.43 8.43
N TRP A 160 19.86 5.39 7.74
CA TRP A 160 19.13 4.27 8.34
C TRP A 160 19.93 2.97 8.45
N ASP A 161 20.98 2.76 7.64
CA ASP A 161 21.78 1.53 7.66
C ASP A 161 22.43 1.27 9.02
N SER A 162 22.89 2.33 9.68
CA SER A 162 23.51 2.24 11.01
C SER A 162 22.50 2.08 12.15
N LYS A 163 21.20 2.18 11.87
CA LYS A 163 20.15 2.12 12.89
C LYS A 163 19.72 0.68 13.14
N ASP A 164 19.41 0.41 14.40
CA ASP A 164 18.87 -0.87 14.82
C ASP A 164 17.38 -1.02 14.47
N TYR A 165 16.92 -2.27 14.53
CA TYR A 165 15.55 -2.65 14.20
C TYR A 165 14.49 -1.91 15.02
N ASN A 166 14.72 -1.70 16.33
CA ASN A 166 13.72 -1.09 17.21
C ASN A 166 13.56 0.40 16.90
N PHE A 167 14.68 1.11 16.71
CA PHE A 167 14.64 2.50 16.26
C PHE A 167 13.88 2.64 14.94
N ILE A 168 14.17 1.77 13.97
CA ILE A 168 13.49 1.76 12.68
C ILE A 168 11.99 1.48 12.85
N LYS A 169 11.63 0.46 13.64
CA LYS A 169 10.26 0.08 13.93
C LYS A 169 9.46 1.26 14.48
N GLU A 170 9.99 1.96 15.48
CA GLU A 170 9.37 3.16 16.06
C GLU A 170 9.13 4.27 15.02
N LYS A 171 10.10 4.50 14.13
CA LYS A 171 9.95 5.50 13.07
C LYS A 171 8.87 5.12 12.07
N ILE A 172 8.78 3.85 11.70
CA ILE A 172 7.74 3.36 10.79
C ILE A 172 6.36 3.40 11.45
N ILE A 173 6.25 3.08 12.75
CA ILE A 173 4.99 3.27 13.51
C ILE A 173 4.50 4.71 13.37
N ASN A 174 5.35 5.70 13.60
CA ASN A 174 4.96 7.12 13.49
C ASN A 174 4.53 7.54 12.08
N ILE A 175 5.00 6.84 11.03
CA ILE A 175 4.57 7.09 9.65
C ILE A 175 3.21 6.43 9.36
N LEU A 176 2.96 5.27 9.96
CA LEU A 176 1.79 4.44 9.69
C LEU A 176 0.64 4.65 10.69
N THR A 177 0.80 5.48 11.72
CA THR A 177 -0.25 5.79 12.69
C THR A 177 -0.77 7.18 12.42
#